data_AF-A0AA38R2X6-F1
#
_entry.id   AF-A0AA38R2X6-F1
#
_cell.length_a   1.000
_cell.length_b   1.000
_cell.length_c   1.000
_cell.angle_alpha   90.00
_cell.angle_beta   90.00
_cell.angle_gamma   90.00
#
_symmetry.space_group_name_H-M   'P 1'
#
loop_
_entity.id
_entity.type
_entity.pdbx_description
1 polymer ?
#
loop_
_entity_poly.entity_id
_entity_poly.type
_entity_poly.pdbx_seq_one_letter_code
_entity_poly.pdbx_strand_id
1 'polypeptide(L)'
;MPEDVEGMLDSMGFEADIGLLWDSMSAFATNDVETGVSASITVNDGQERRGHIEATVDAGPSLASSVSLGATAAGQMVTMRSEDREPLQHYLSTMVQFAKIRSSAADNIYCYIFTNMGLTHAPLYESILAWAALHLAHVKSSTTADAETRYQRASALLFDDLDAAGHVELTLVTVWFLLQYELFSAKGVDGFIRLLSYAADIVEGVFQVGHLSDIKQQLGPVGVRVLMWLSAYDGRAASFGNPCRLLRCLKMHPSVYNIIDNHGQGTSVDPMRAPIEFATAELRACLRLALRLNILKGSCLLLGRWRDDNMEHDAAWAALYSSLQTIKEEVEDPKVPAAKLAMRVAEGDMNVPTAANTLEFNRMQLLATYYSTIVLYMQHCPAALPTEVTDSTLADPSWPSVRDCAARIIRLSRHVALSRPNSPQAIWPQILFQAGVETDDPIYLSWVLGAFAQAEAWGPNLRKTRQLLERVIEVRRDLKAPLDIPTLMDGMGGPFIL
;
A
#
# COMPACT_ATOMS: atom_id res chain seq x y z
N MET A 1 -47.31 -8.36 -11.13
CA MET A 1 -47.82 -7.21 -11.88
C MET A 1 -47.62 -5.99 -11.01
N PRO A 2 -46.94 -4.97 -11.53
CA PRO A 2 -45.90 -4.25 -10.80
C PRO A 2 -46.24 -2.75 -10.70
N GLU A 3 -45.49 -2.01 -9.88
CA GLU A 3 -45.06 -0.63 -10.15
C GLU A 3 -44.09 -0.21 -9.05
N ASP A 4 -43.12 0.64 -9.40
CA ASP A 4 -42.16 1.33 -8.53
C ASP A 4 -40.81 0.66 -8.19
N VAL A 5 -40.14 0.09 -9.19
CA VAL A 5 -38.66 -0.03 -9.18
C VAL A 5 -37.99 0.75 -10.33
N GLU A 6 -38.73 1.15 -11.37
CA GLU A 6 -38.21 1.99 -12.46
C GLU A 6 -38.02 3.47 -12.05
N GLY A 7 -38.74 3.98 -11.03
CA GLY A 7 -38.65 5.39 -10.62
C GLY A 7 -37.39 5.80 -9.83
N MET A 8 -36.59 4.84 -9.33
CA MET A 8 -35.41 5.17 -8.51
C MET A 8 -34.12 5.30 -9.32
N LEU A 9 -34.05 4.67 -10.51
CA LEU A 9 -32.88 4.74 -11.40
C LEU A 9 -32.92 5.96 -12.34
N ASP A 10 -34.10 6.51 -12.62
CA ASP A 10 -34.25 7.75 -13.40
C ASP A 10 -33.81 9.03 -12.65
N SER A 11 -33.73 8.98 -11.31
CA SER A 11 -33.31 10.14 -10.50
C SER A 11 -31.78 10.37 -10.46
N MET A 12 -31.00 9.44 -11.03
CA MET A 12 -29.53 9.50 -11.07
C MET A 12 -28.94 9.79 -12.46
N GLY A 13 -29.75 10.11 -13.47
CA GLY A 13 -29.26 10.70 -14.72
C GLY A 13 -28.10 9.95 -15.41
N PHE A 14 -28.10 8.61 -15.39
CA PHE A 14 -26.98 7.78 -15.84
C PHE A 14 -27.27 6.92 -17.08
N GLU A 15 -28.37 7.14 -17.81
CA GLU A 15 -28.77 6.26 -18.94
C GLU A 15 -28.57 6.79 -20.37
N ALA A 16 -27.93 7.94 -20.55
CA ALA A 16 -27.54 8.38 -21.89
C ALA A 16 -26.04 8.69 -21.92
N ASP A 17 -25.19 7.66 -22.08
CA ASP A 17 -23.84 7.80 -22.70
C ASP A 17 -22.99 6.51 -22.77
N ILE A 18 -23.58 5.31 -22.66
CA ILE A 18 -22.81 4.05 -22.76
C ILE A 18 -22.28 3.79 -24.19
N GLY A 19 -22.96 4.30 -25.23
CA GLY A 19 -22.49 4.23 -26.62
C GLY A 19 -21.38 5.22 -26.94
N LEU A 20 -21.45 6.45 -26.40
CA LEU A 20 -20.51 7.54 -26.71
C LEU A 20 -19.14 7.35 -26.05
N LEU A 21 -19.07 6.60 -24.94
CA LEU A 21 -17.81 6.24 -24.27
C LEU A 21 -17.02 5.16 -25.04
N TRP A 22 -17.70 4.23 -25.70
CA TRP A 22 -17.06 3.20 -26.55
C TRP A 22 -16.54 3.80 -27.88
N ASP A 23 -17.31 4.73 -28.46
CA ASP A 23 -16.90 5.46 -29.67
C ASP A 23 -15.78 6.48 -29.38
N SER A 24 -15.75 7.09 -28.19
CA SER A 24 -14.64 7.98 -27.77
C SER A 24 -13.34 7.22 -27.49
N MET A 25 -13.41 5.97 -26.99
CA MET A 25 -12.24 5.10 -26.83
C MET A 25 -11.70 4.60 -28.17
N SER A 26 -12.56 4.44 -29.18
CA SER A 26 -12.18 4.08 -30.55
C SER A 26 -11.62 5.27 -31.35
N ALA A 27 -12.13 6.48 -31.11
CA ALA A 27 -11.65 7.72 -31.73
C ALA A 27 -10.26 8.15 -31.22
N PHE A 28 -9.93 7.86 -29.96
CA PHE A 28 -8.57 8.08 -29.43
C PHE A 28 -7.52 7.15 -30.07
N ALA A 29 -7.94 6.07 -30.71
CA ALA A 29 -7.07 5.10 -31.37
C ALA A 29 -6.86 5.39 -32.89
N THR A 30 -7.57 6.35 -33.49
CA THR A 30 -7.67 6.45 -34.97
C THR A 30 -7.47 7.82 -35.60
N ASN A 31 -7.05 8.87 -34.88
CA ASN A 31 -6.65 10.13 -35.52
C ASN A 31 -5.17 10.45 -35.29
N ASP A 32 -4.40 10.20 -36.34
CA ASP A 32 -2.99 10.49 -36.55
C ASP A 32 -2.64 11.98 -36.45
N VAL A 33 -1.50 12.27 -35.80
CA VAL A 33 -0.45 13.01 -36.50
C VAL A 33 0.56 11.95 -36.95
N GLU A 34 0.68 11.82 -38.26
CA GLU A 34 1.50 10.83 -38.97
C GLU A 34 2.91 10.70 -38.36
N THR A 35 3.26 9.51 -37.89
CA THR A 35 4.58 8.85 -38.10
C THR A 35 4.56 7.42 -37.54
N GLY A 36 4.00 6.53 -38.35
CA GLY A 36 4.30 5.10 -38.51
C GLY A 36 4.85 4.29 -37.33
N VAL A 37 3.94 3.68 -36.55
CA VAL A 37 3.99 2.26 -36.17
C VAL A 37 2.54 1.77 -36.05
N SER A 38 2.11 0.88 -36.96
CA SER A 38 0.75 0.33 -36.99
C SER A 38 0.65 -0.86 -36.02
N ALA A 39 -0.14 -0.73 -34.94
CA ALA A 39 -0.55 -1.85 -34.10
C ALA A 39 -1.91 -2.36 -34.59
N SER A 40 -1.96 -3.57 -35.15
CA SER A 40 -3.20 -4.18 -35.63
C SER A 40 -3.98 -4.77 -34.46
N ILE A 41 -5.12 -4.15 -34.11
CA ILE A 41 -6.13 -4.73 -33.24
C ILE A 41 -6.96 -5.71 -34.09
N THR A 42 -6.87 -7.01 -33.82
CA THR A 42 -7.77 -8.00 -34.43
C THR A 42 -8.96 -8.23 -33.50
N VAL A 43 -10.07 -7.56 -33.80
CA VAL A 43 -11.38 -7.87 -33.21
C VAL A 43 -11.99 -9.01 -34.04
N ASN A 44 -12.20 -10.17 -33.42
CA ASN A 44 -12.83 -11.31 -34.08
C ASN A 44 -14.34 -11.25 -33.83
N ASP A 45 -15.03 -10.38 -34.56
CA ASP A 45 -16.49 -10.30 -34.55
C ASP A 45 -17.07 -11.40 -35.45
N GLY A 46 -17.65 -12.41 -34.80
CA GLY A 46 -18.39 -13.47 -35.46
C GLY A 46 -19.71 -12.93 -36.05
N GLN A 47 -19.74 -12.72 -37.36
CA GLN A 47 -20.99 -12.63 -38.12
C GLN A 47 -21.25 -13.92 -38.90
N GLU A 48 -22.46 -14.42 -38.70
CA GLU A 48 -23.11 -15.53 -39.38
C GLU A 48 -22.98 -15.43 -40.90
N ARG A 49 -22.33 -16.41 -41.52
CA ARG A 49 -22.65 -16.81 -42.89
C ARG A 49 -22.83 -18.32 -42.96
N ARG A 50 -24.08 -18.70 -43.22
CA ARG A 50 -24.49 -20.04 -43.65
C ARG A 50 -23.65 -20.47 -44.86
N GLY A 51 -22.82 -21.49 -44.64
CA GLY A 51 -22.18 -22.29 -45.69
C GLY A 51 -22.23 -23.75 -45.24
N HIS A 52 -23.10 -24.52 -45.86
CA HIS A 52 -23.16 -25.97 -45.75
C HIS A 52 -21.89 -26.56 -46.38
N ILE A 53 -21.21 -27.50 -45.71
CA ILE A 53 -20.84 -28.84 -46.20
C ILE A 53 -19.75 -29.50 -45.33
N GLU A 54 -20.11 -30.71 -44.90
CA GLU A 54 -19.33 -31.92 -44.55
C GLU A 54 -18.32 -31.94 -43.38
N ALA A 55 -18.74 -32.74 -42.39
CA ALA A 55 -17.92 -33.33 -41.36
C ALA A 55 -16.91 -34.32 -41.94
N THR A 56 -15.66 -34.20 -41.52
CA THR A 56 -14.72 -35.32 -41.45
C THR A 56 -14.25 -35.43 -40.00
N VAL A 57 -14.67 -36.53 -39.38
CA VAL A 57 -14.16 -37.02 -38.11
C VAL A 57 -12.82 -37.66 -38.41
N ASP A 58 -11.74 -37.19 -37.79
CA ASP A 58 -10.55 -38.00 -37.65
C ASP A 58 -10.04 -37.97 -36.21
N ALA A 59 -9.99 -39.16 -35.65
CA ALA A 59 -9.56 -39.46 -34.30
C ALA A 59 -8.07 -39.82 -34.32
N GLY A 60 -7.28 -39.21 -33.46
CA GLY A 60 -5.89 -39.62 -33.26
C GLY A 60 -5.15 -38.72 -32.25
N PRO A 61 -4.64 -39.27 -31.13
CA PRO A 61 -3.96 -38.49 -30.11
C PRO A 61 -2.48 -38.33 -30.48
N SER A 62 -2.00 -37.09 -30.60
CA SER A 62 -0.56 -36.82 -30.72
C SER A 62 -0.06 -36.14 -29.46
N LEU A 63 0.52 -36.96 -28.58
CA LEU A 63 1.49 -36.56 -27.56
C LEU A 63 2.68 -35.86 -28.26
N ALA A 64 2.71 -34.53 -28.19
CA ALA A 64 3.92 -33.76 -28.42
C ALA A 64 4.13 -32.89 -27.17
N SER A 65 4.91 -33.43 -26.23
CA SER A 65 5.53 -32.67 -25.17
C SER A 65 6.53 -31.70 -25.77
N SER A 66 6.11 -30.46 -26.02
CA SER A 66 7.04 -29.35 -26.22
C SER A 66 7.37 -28.74 -24.85
N VAL A 67 8.54 -29.10 -24.34
CA VAL A 67 9.20 -28.36 -23.26
C VAL A 67 9.54 -26.98 -23.84
N SER A 68 8.71 -25.99 -23.52
CA SER A 68 9.01 -24.58 -23.78
C SER A 68 10.04 -24.12 -22.76
N LEU A 69 11.32 -24.17 -23.12
CA LEU A 69 12.38 -23.48 -22.39
C LEU A 69 12.20 -21.96 -22.52
N GLY A 70 11.96 -21.30 -21.37
CA GLY A 70 12.26 -19.89 -21.12
C GLY A 70 11.45 -18.87 -21.91
N ALA A 71 10.19 -18.61 -21.50
CA ALA A 71 9.51 -17.37 -21.86
C ALA A 71 9.80 -16.32 -20.78
N THR A 72 10.42 -15.20 -21.16
CA THR A 72 10.59 -14.04 -20.28
C THR A 72 9.23 -13.36 -20.08
N ALA A 73 8.79 -13.19 -18.82
CA ALA A 73 7.53 -12.50 -18.52
C ALA A 73 7.57 -11.00 -18.88
N ALA A 74 8.78 -10.44 -19.01
CA ALA A 74 9.04 -9.12 -19.57
C ALA A 74 8.65 -9.09 -21.06
N GLY A 75 7.53 -8.42 -21.40
CA GLY A 75 7.11 -8.16 -22.78
C GLY A 75 5.96 -9.02 -23.29
N GLN A 76 5.34 -9.87 -22.47
CA GLN A 76 4.15 -10.61 -22.87
C GLN A 76 2.94 -9.66 -22.89
N MET A 77 2.54 -9.25 -24.10
CA MET A 77 1.40 -8.36 -24.32
C MET A 77 0.12 -8.98 -23.75
N VAL A 78 -0.60 -8.21 -22.93
CA VAL A 78 -1.83 -8.68 -22.29
C VAL A 78 -2.95 -8.77 -23.33
N THR A 79 -3.61 -9.92 -23.41
CA THR A 79 -4.86 -10.08 -24.16
C THR A 79 -6.03 -9.90 -23.19
N MET A 80 -6.76 -8.79 -23.33
CA MET A 80 -7.97 -8.54 -22.53
C MET A 80 -9.09 -9.52 -22.92
N ARG A 81 -9.69 -10.15 -21.92
CA ARG A 81 -10.79 -11.10 -22.08
C ARG A 81 -12.12 -10.45 -21.74
N SER A 82 -13.22 -11.06 -22.18
CA SER A 82 -14.57 -10.60 -21.83
C SER A 82 -14.81 -10.61 -20.31
N GLU A 83 -14.26 -11.58 -19.60
CA GLU A 83 -14.29 -11.70 -18.13
C GLU A 83 -13.53 -10.58 -17.39
N ASP A 84 -12.64 -9.85 -18.07
CA ASP A 84 -11.86 -8.76 -17.45
C ASP A 84 -12.65 -7.46 -17.36
N ARG A 85 -13.72 -7.31 -18.16
CA ARG A 85 -14.44 -6.04 -18.35
C ARG A 85 -14.90 -5.44 -17.03
N GLU A 86 -15.53 -6.27 -16.18
CA GLU A 86 -16.16 -5.79 -14.97
C GLU A 86 -15.15 -5.45 -13.85
N PRO A 87 -14.18 -6.33 -13.49
CA PRO A 87 -13.11 -5.96 -12.56
C PRO A 87 -12.29 -4.76 -13.06
N LEU A 88 -12.03 -4.65 -14.36
CA LEU A 88 -11.30 -3.53 -14.95
C LEU A 88 -12.06 -2.21 -14.80
N GLN A 89 -13.34 -2.19 -15.16
CA GLN A 89 -14.19 -1.02 -14.98
C GLN A 89 -14.26 -0.60 -13.52
N HIS A 90 -14.41 -1.57 -12.60
CA HIS A 90 -14.41 -1.32 -11.16
C HIS A 90 -13.07 -0.72 -10.68
N TYR A 91 -11.94 -1.25 -11.16
CA TYR A 91 -10.62 -0.72 -10.83
C TYR A 91 -10.48 0.75 -11.24
N LEU A 92 -10.77 1.06 -12.51
CA LEU A 92 -10.58 2.40 -13.09
C LEU A 92 -11.56 3.45 -12.55
N SER A 93 -12.78 3.05 -12.20
CA SER A 93 -13.78 3.97 -11.66
C SER A 93 -13.62 4.21 -10.15
N THR A 94 -13.27 3.15 -9.41
CA THR A 94 -13.32 3.15 -7.94
C THR A 94 -11.94 3.04 -7.31
N MET A 95 -11.18 1.99 -7.62
CA MET A 95 -9.99 1.61 -6.83
C MET A 95 -8.75 2.45 -7.13
N VAL A 96 -8.64 3.02 -8.32
CA VAL A 96 -7.58 4.01 -8.60
C VAL A 96 -7.65 5.18 -7.62
N GLN A 97 -8.82 5.48 -7.05
CA GLN A 97 -8.97 6.56 -6.06
C GLN A 97 -8.32 6.22 -4.70
N PHE A 98 -7.98 4.96 -4.47
CA PHE A 98 -7.39 4.48 -3.21
C PHE A 98 -5.94 4.95 -3.03
N ALA A 99 -5.27 5.42 -4.10
CA ALA A 99 -3.89 5.92 -4.07
C ALA A 99 -3.71 7.43 -4.32
N LYS A 100 -4.80 8.21 -4.37
CA LYS A 100 -4.83 9.66 -4.66
C LYS A 100 -3.87 10.57 -3.85
N ILE A 101 -3.10 10.10 -2.87
CA ILE A 101 -2.23 10.98 -2.07
C ILE A 101 -0.86 10.39 -1.78
N ARG A 102 -0.07 10.23 -2.84
CA ARG A 102 1.41 10.31 -2.81
C ARG A 102 1.98 11.02 -4.04
N SER A 103 1.16 11.84 -4.72
CA SER A 103 1.46 12.62 -5.95
C SER A 103 0.68 13.94 -5.99
N SER A 104 1.08 14.86 -6.88
CA SER A 104 0.37 16.10 -7.17
C SER A 104 -1.09 15.84 -7.53
N ALA A 105 -1.95 16.85 -7.35
CA ALA A 105 -3.40 16.76 -7.57
C ALA A 105 -3.83 16.29 -8.98
N ALA A 106 -2.90 16.25 -9.95
CA ALA A 106 -3.15 15.86 -11.34
C ALA A 106 -2.89 14.37 -11.63
N ASP A 107 -2.05 13.67 -10.86
CA ASP A 107 -1.56 12.33 -11.25
C ASP A 107 -2.08 11.23 -10.34
N ASN A 108 -2.89 10.33 -10.89
CA ASN A 108 -3.26 9.10 -10.22
C ASN A 108 -2.24 7.99 -10.52
N ILE A 109 -1.34 7.73 -9.57
CA ILE A 109 -0.28 6.72 -9.74
C ILE A 109 -0.81 5.32 -10.05
N TYR A 110 -1.97 4.93 -9.54
CA TYR A 110 -2.58 3.62 -9.86
C TYR A 110 -3.12 3.56 -11.29
N CYS A 111 -3.68 4.67 -11.79
CA CYS A 111 -4.04 4.79 -13.19
C CYS A 111 -2.78 4.71 -14.08
N TYR A 112 -1.72 5.46 -13.73
CA TYR A 112 -0.45 5.43 -14.45
C TYR A 112 0.15 4.02 -14.50
N ILE A 113 0.24 3.34 -13.35
CA ILE A 113 0.77 1.98 -13.27
C ILE A 113 -0.02 1.07 -14.19
N PHE A 114 -1.34 1.14 -14.15
CA PHE A 114 -2.17 0.29 -14.99
C PHE A 114 -1.90 0.54 -16.48
N THR A 115 -2.00 1.79 -16.94
CA THR A 115 -1.91 2.13 -18.37
C THR A 115 -0.51 1.97 -18.95
N ASN A 116 0.54 2.26 -18.17
CA ASN A 116 1.93 2.27 -18.65
C ASN A 116 2.73 1.01 -18.31
N MET A 117 2.27 0.21 -17.35
CA MET A 117 3.00 -0.96 -16.85
C MET A 117 2.13 -2.22 -16.87
N GLY A 118 0.90 -2.14 -16.35
CA GLY A 118 0.00 -3.28 -16.24
C GLY A 118 -0.37 -3.87 -17.60
N LEU A 119 -0.72 -3.04 -18.59
CA LEU A 119 -1.13 -3.50 -19.92
C LEU A 119 -0.03 -4.25 -20.71
N THR A 120 1.22 -4.11 -20.31
CA THR A 120 2.38 -4.71 -21.00
C THR A 120 3.11 -5.76 -20.16
N HIS A 121 2.61 -6.07 -18.96
CA HIS A 121 3.21 -7.05 -18.06
C HIS A 121 2.14 -7.91 -17.37
N ALA A 122 2.00 -9.15 -17.86
CA ALA A 122 0.94 -10.07 -17.44
C ALA A 122 0.85 -10.34 -15.91
N PRO A 123 1.97 -10.56 -15.17
CA PRO A 123 1.89 -10.73 -13.70
C PRO A 123 1.24 -9.53 -13.01
N LEU A 124 1.61 -8.31 -13.42
CA LEU A 124 1.06 -7.08 -12.87
C LEU A 124 -0.41 -6.92 -13.24
N TYR A 125 -0.78 -7.15 -14.51
CA TYR A 125 -2.17 -7.09 -14.95
C TYR A 125 -3.08 -8.00 -14.11
N GLU A 126 -2.70 -9.28 -13.99
CA GLU A 126 -3.46 -10.26 -13.22
C GLU A 126 -3.52 -9.90 -11.73
N SER A 127 -2.45 -9.34 -11.15
CA SER A 127 -2.46 -8.89 -9.76
C SER A 127 -3.39 -7.69 -9.51
N ILE A 128 -3.46 -6.74 -10.45
CA ILE A 128 -4.39 -5.60 -10.39
C ILE A 128 -5.83 -6.11 -10.48
N LEU A 129 -6.12 -6.99 -11.43
CA LEU A 129 -7.47 -7.55 -11.59
C LEU A 129 -7.87 -8.48 -10.45
N ALA A 130 -6.93 -9.24 -9.86
CA ALA A 130 -7.20 -10.04 -8.68
C ALA A 130 -7.65 -9.16 -7.50
N TRP A 131 -6.95 -8.06 -7.25
CA TRP A 131 -7.32 -7.11 -6.22
C TRP A 131 -8.67 -6.43 -6.53
N ALA A 132 -8.90 -6.07 -7.79
CA ALA A 132 -10.15 -5.45 -8.23
C ALA A 132 -11.36 -6.38 -8.09
N ALA A 133 -11.23 -7.62 -8.56
CA ALA A 133 -12.24 -8.64 -8.44
C ALA A 133 -12.54 -8.97 -6.97
N LEU A 134 -11.52 -8.99 -6.10
CA LEU A 134 -11.71 -9.23 -4.67
C LEU A 134 -12.58 -8.14 -4.02
N HIS A 135 -12.24 -6.87 -4.26
CA HIS A 135 -13.03 -5.76 -3.72
C HIS A 135 -14.43 -5.72 -4.31
N LEU A 136 -14.57 -5.94 -5.63
CA LEU A 136 -15.86 -5.99 -6.30
C LEU A 136 -16.76 -7.09 -5.71
N ALA A 137 -16.20 -8.29 -5.48
CA ALA A 137 -16.92 -9.39 -4.87
C ALA A 137 -17.40 -9.05 -3.46
N HIS A 138 -16.58 -8.36 -2.66
CA HIS A 138 -16.97 -7.87 -1.34
C HIS A 138 -18.12 -6.86 -1.41
N VAL A 139 -18.01 -5.85 -2.28
CA VAL A 139 -19.06 -4.83 -2.47
C VAL A 139 -20.39 -5.45 -2.93
N LYS A 140 -20.33 -6.45 -3.81
CA LYS A 140 -21.50 -7.16 -4.34
C LYS A 140 -21.97 -8.32 -3.47
N SER A 141 -21.26 -8.63 -2.38
CA SER A 141 -21.48 -9.85 -1.58
C SER A 141 -21.52 -11.13 -2.44
N SER A 142 -20.65 -11.23 -3.44
CA SER A 142 -20.53 -12.36 -4.35
C SER A 142 -19.31 -13.23 -4.06
N THR A 143 -19.12 -14.30 -4.85
CA THR A 143 -18.00 -15.23 -4.69
C THR A 143 -16.65 -14.59 -5.00
N THR A 144 -15.61 -14.97 -4.24
CA THR A 144 -14.23 -14.49 -4.44
C THR A 144 -13.41 -15.42 -5.35
N ALA A 145 -14.04 -16.39 -6.02
CA ALA A 145 -13.35 -17.43 -6.79
C ALA A 145 -12.57 -16.87 -8.00
N ASP A 146 -13.11 -15.90 -8.72
CA ASP A 146 -12.42 -15.21 -9.83
C ASP A 146 -11.15 -14.50 -9.32
N ALA A 147 -11.31 -13.74 -8.23
CA ALA A 147 -10.21 -13.01 -7.60
C ALA A 147 -9.07 -13.94 -7.14
N GLU A 148 -9.41 -15.08 -6.53
CA GLU A 148 -8.45 -16.11 -6.12
C GLU A 148 -7.73 -16.74 -7.32
N THR A 149 -8.46 -17.06 -8.39
CA THR A 149 -7.88 -17.64 -9.61
C THR A 149 -6.86 -16.69 -10.23
N ARG A 150 -7.18 -15.41 -10.31
CA ARG A 150 -6.28 -14.36 -10.83
C ARG A 150 -5.07 -14.16 -9.92
N TYR A 151 -5.27 -14.15 -8.59
CA TYR A 151 -4.19 -14.04 -7.62
C TYR A 151 -3.18 -15.20 -7.75
N GLN A 152 -3.67 -16.43 -7.88
CA GLN A 152 -2.83 -17.62 -8.06
C GLN A 152 -2.05 -17.56 -9.37
N ARG A 153 -2.70 -17.12 -10.46
CA ARG A 153 -2.05 -16.95 -11.76
C ARG A 153 -0.96 -15.87 -11.73
N ALA A 154 -1.26 -14.70 -11.16
CA ALA A 154 -0.30 -13.62 -11.00
C ALA A 154 0.90 -14.06 -10.15
N SER A 155 0.66 -14.78 -9.06
CA SER A 155 1.71 -15.33 -8.19
C SER A 155 2.58 -16.35 -8.92
N ALA A 156 1.98 -17.29 -9.67
CA ALA A 156 2.72 -18.27 -10.45
C ALA A 156 3.63 -17.58 -11.48
N LEU A 157 3.07 -16.65 -12.27
CA LEU A 157 3.84 -15.90 -13.26
C LEU A 157 4.97 -15.07 -12.62
N LEU A 158 4.76 -14.51 -11.43
CA LEU A 158 5.78 -13.73 -10.71
C LEU A 158 6.94 -14.61 -10.21
N PHE A 159 6.64 -15.79 -9.66
CA PHE A 159 7.66 -16.67 -9.08
C PHE A 159 8.39 -17.52 -10.11
N ASP A 160 7.77 -17.78 -11.26
CA ASP A 160 8.38 -18.51 -12.37
C ASP A 160 9.27 -17.61 -13.27
N ASP A 161 9.29 -16.31 -13.01
CA ASP A 161 10.04 -15.33 -13.79
C ASP A 161 11.54 -15.32 -13.47
N LEU A 162 12.30 -16.03 -14.32
CA LEU A 162 13.75 -16.16 -14.18
C LEU A 162 14.53 -14.85 -14.43
N ASP A 163 13.92 -13.85 -15.06
CA ASP A 163 14.54 -12.56 -15.37
C ASP A 163 13.99 -11.42 -14.50
N ALA A 164 13.39 -11.71 -13.35
CA ALA A 164 12.83 -10.71 -12.44
C ALA A 164 13.86 -9.59 -12.09
N ALA A 165 15.15 -9.93 -12.02
CA ALA A 165 16.23 -8.96 -11.80
C ALA A 165 16.44 -7.98 -12.98
N GLY A 166 16.09 -8.36 -14.21
CA GLY A 166 16.14 -7.50 -15.40
C GLY A 166 15.06 -6.42 -15.44
N HIS A 167 14.02 -6.53 -14.61
CA HIS A 167 12.87 -5.61 -14.62
C HIS A 167 12.28 -5.37 -13.23
N VAL A 168 13.19 -5.11 -12.28
CA VAL A 168 12.96 -4.86 -10.85
C VAL A 168 11.73 -4.00 -10.57
N GLU A 169 11.57 -2.87 -11.26
CA GLU A 169 10.42 -1.97 -11.03
C GLU A 169 9.07 -2.66 -11.29
N LEU A 170 8.95 -3.45 -12.37
CA LEU A 170 7.73 -4.21 -12.67
C LEU A 170 7.47 -5.30 -11.63
N THR A 171 8.52 -6.01 -11.20
CA THR A 171 8.45 -7.04 -10.17
C THR A 171 7.96 -6.48 -8.84
N LEU A 172 8.55 -5.37 -8.37
CA LEU A 172 8.17 -4.73 -7.10
C LEU A 172 6.74 -4.20 -7.13
N VAL A 173 6.32 -3.62 -8.25
CA VAL A 173 4.95 -3.13 -8.44
C VAL A 173 3.96 -4.30 -8.45
N THR A 174 4.30 -5.43 -9.07
CA THR A 174 3.48 -6.66 -9.01
C THR A 174 3.34 -7.16 -7.57
N VAL A 175 4.46 -7.25 -6.83
CA VAL A 175 4.43 -7.62 -5.40
C VAL A 175 3.53 -6.70 -4.60
N TRP A 176 3.57 -5.39 -4.86
CA TRP A 176 2.70 -4.43 -4.19
C TRP A 176 1.21 -4.73 -4.36
N PHE A 177 0.76 -5.02 -5.58
CA PHE A 177 -0.65 -5.34 -5.85
C PHE A 177 -1.06 -6.71 -5.28
N LEU A 178 -0.18 -7.72 -5.32
CA LEU A 178 -0.42 -8.99 -4.63
C LEU A 178 -0.54 -8.81 -3.11
N LEU A 179 0.25 -7.91 -2.51
CA LEU A 179 0.11 -7.56 -1.09
C LEU A 179 -1.20 -6.83 -0.79
N GLN A 180 -1.75 -6.03 -1.72
CA GLN A 180 -3.08 -5.44 -1.55
C GLN A 180 -4.17 -6.52 -1.52
N TYR A 181 -4.06 -7.54 -2.37
CA TYR A 181 -4.95 -8.71 -2.34
C TYR A 181 -4.85 -9.43 -1.00
N GLU A 182 -3.65 -9.79 -0.56
CA GLU A 182 -3.41 -10.48 0.72
C GLU A 182 -4.00 -9.70 1.89
N LEU A 183 -3.75 -8.39 1.94
CA LEU A 183 -4.30 -7.48 2.95
C LEU A 183 -5.82 -7.53 2.98
N PHE A 184 -6.49 -7.42 1.84
CA PHE A 184 -7.96 -7.37 1.76
C PHE A 184 -8.59 -8.73 2.05
N SER A 185 -7.94 -9.82 1.63
CA SER A 185 -8.43 -11.17 1.87
C SER A 185 -8.45 -11.49 3.37
N ALA A 186 -7.48 -10.96 4.12
CA ALA A 186 -7.28 -11.19 5.55
C ALA A 186 -7.37 -12.68 5.94
N LYS A 187 -6.89 -13.57 5.07
CA LYS A 187 -6.94 -15.04 5.25
C LYS A 187 -5.78 -15.58 6.10
N GLY A 188 -4.75 -14.78 6.32
CA GLY A 188 -3.54 -15.16 7.07
C GLY A 188 -2.40 -14.16 6.85
N VAL A 189 -1.19 -14.53 7.25
CA VAL A 189 0.02 -13.71 7.07
C VAL A 189 1.09 -14.35 6.18
N ASP A 190 1.01 -15.66 5.93
CA ASP A 190 2.08 -16.41 5.25
C ASP A 190 2.31 -15.93 3.81
N GLY A 191 1.25 -15.76 3.03
CA GLY A 191 1.33 -15.24 1.66
C GLY A 191 1.93 -13.83 1.62
N PHE A 192 1.52 -12.98 2.56
CA PHE A 192 2.04 -11.62 2.73
C PHE A 192 3.55 -11.61 3.05
N ILE A 193 3.99 -12.46 3.99
CA ILE A 193 5.42 -12.59 4.37
C ILE A 193 6.25 -13.17 3.23
N ARG A 194 5.73 -14.16 2.50
CA ARG A 194 6.39 -14.75 1.33
C ARG A 194 6.66 -13.71 0.25
N LEU A 195 5.66 -12.89 -0.08
CA LEU A 195 5.79 -11.80 -1.06
C LEU A 195 6.81 -10.74 -0.65
N LEU A 196 6.83 -10.36 0.64
CA LEU A 196 7.84 -9.43 1.15
C LEU A 196 9.25 -10.02 1.16
N SER A 197 9.38 -11.30 1.46
CA SER A 197 10.67 -12.02 1.40
C SER A 197 11.19 -12.04 -0.03
N TYR A 198 10.32 -12.32 -1.00
CA TYR A 198 10.66 -12.26 -2.42
C TYR A 198 11.10 -10.85 -2.86
N ALA A 199 10.38 -9.81 -2.46
CA ALA A 199 10.81 -8.44 -2.74
C ALA A 199 12.18 -8.11 -2.11
N ALA A 200 12.46 -8.63 -0.91
CA ALA A 200 13.76 -8.47 -0.27
C ALA A 200 14.87 -9.16 -1.08
N ASP A 201 14.64 -10.38 -1.58
CA ASP A 201 15.60 -11.12 -2.41
C ASP A 201 15.95 -10.36 -3.71
N ILE A 202 14.94 -9.82 -4.39
CA ILE A 202 15.12 -9.02 -5.60
C ILE A 202 15.94 -7.76 -5.31
N VAL A 203 15.57 -7.01 -4.27
CA VAL A 203 16.24 -5.77 -3.90
C VAL A 203 17.68 -6.02 -3.44
N GLU A 204 17.90 -7.08 -2.66
CA GLU A 204 19.21 -7.51 -2.20
C GLU A 204 20.11 -7.92 -3.38
N GLY A 205 19.59 -8.71 -4.32
CA GLY A 205 20.32 -9.09 -5.54
C GLY A 205 20.76 -7.87 -6.36
N VAL A 206 19.87 -6.88 -6.52
CA VAL A 206 20.17 -5.63 -7.22
C VAL A 206 21.27 -4.83 -6.51
N PHE A 207 21.22 -4.74 -5.18
CA PHE A 207 22.25 -4.04 -4.41
C PHE A 207 23.60 -4.77 -4.34
N GLN A 208 23.61 -6.11 -4.45
CA GLN A 208 24.84 -6.90 -4.45
C GLN A 208 25.56 -6.87 -5.80
N VAL A 209 24.81 -6.86 -6.91
CA VAL A 209 25.36 -6.97 -8.28
C VAL A 209 25.63 -5.60 -8.92
N GLY A 210 24.83 -4.58 -8.60
CA GLY A 210 24.85 -3.29 -9.30
C GLY A 210 25.82 -2.27 -8.70
N HIS A 211 26.48 -1.49 -9.55
CA HIS A 211 26.98 -0.17 -9.15
C HIS A 211 25.78 0.77 -8.93
N LEU A 212 25.97 1.82 -8.11
CA LEU A 212 24.91 2.80 -7.79
C LEU A 212 24.23 3.45 -9.02
N SER A 213 24.94 3.52 -10.14
CA SER A 213 24.41 3.95 -11.45
C SER A 213 23.37 2.98 -12.01
N ASP A 214 23.56 1.69 -11.79
CA ASP A 214 22.78 0.61 -12.42
C ASP A 214 21.46 0.44 -11.69
N ILE A 215 21.48 0.61 -10.36
CA ILE A 215 20.27 0.62 -9.51
C ILE A 215 19.33 1.76 -9.92
N LYS A 216 19.88 2.95 -10.24
CA LYS A 216 19.08 4.08 -10.74
C LYS A 216 18.45 3.82 -12.11
N GLN A 217 19.10 3.02 -12.94
CA GLN A 217 18.56 2.64 -14.25
C GLN A 217 17.47 1.57 -14.13
N GLN A 218 17.58 0.68 -13.13
CA GLN A 218 16.62 -0.41 -12.90
C GLN A 218 15.39 -0.01 -12.07
N LEU A 219 15.53 1.00 -11.20
CA LEU A 219 14.46 1.47 -10.31
C LEU A 219 13.96 2.85 -10.77
N GLY A 220 12.84 2.87 -11.49
CA GLY A 220 12.20 4.12 -11.89
C GLY A 220 11.44 4.84 -10.76
N PRO A 221 10.81 5.99 -11.08
CA PRO A 221 10.03 6.79 -10.13
C PRO A 221 8.92 6.03 -9.40
N VAL A 222 8.28 5.06 -10.07
CA VAL A 222 7.21 4.24 -9.47
C VAL A 222 7.82 3.23 -8.51
N GLY A 223 8.90 2.57 -8.94
CA GLY A 223 9.64 1.58 -8.16
C GLY A 223 10.14 2.15 -6.84
N VAL A 224 10.67 3.38 -6.84
CA VAL A 224 11.08 4.08 -5.61
C VAL A 224 9.91 4.28 -4.63
N ARG A 225 8.75 4.70 -5.14
CA ARG A 225 7.55 4.92 -4.31
C ARG A 225 7.04 3.60 -3.75
N VAL A 226 6.93 2.59 -4.60
CA VAL A 226 6.51 1.24 -4.20
C VAL A 226 7.49 0.65 -3.18
N LEU A 227 8.80 0.80 -3.36
CA LEU A 227 9.81 0.34 -2.42
C LEU A 227 9.61 0.96 -1.02
N MET A 228 9.28 2.26 -0.95
CA MET A 228 8.91 2.90 0.31
C MET A 228 7.63 2.26 0.90
N TRP A 229 6.64 1.91 0.08
CA TRP A 229 5.39 1.31 0.57
C TRP A 229 5.62 -0.12 1.08
N LEU A 230 6.41 -0.91 0.34
CA LEU A 230 6.84 -2.24 0.74
C LEU A 230 7.62 -2.18 2.05
N SER A 231 8.48 -1.18 2.25
CA SER A 231 9.21 -0.99 3.52
C SER A 231 8.26 -0.80 4.72
N ALA A 232 7.14 -0.09 4.53
CA ALA A 232 6.14 0.06 5.58
C ALA A 232 5.47 -1.28 5.90
N TYR A 233 5.12 -2.07 4.88
CA TYR A 233 4.48 -3.38 5.02
C TYR A 233 5.42 -4.43 5.63
N ASP A 234 6.70 -4.40 5.28
CA ASP A 234 7.74 -5.23 5.89
C ASP A 234 7.85 -4.98 7.40
N GLY A 235 7.78 -3.71 7.80
CA GLY A 235 7.68 -3.32 9.21
C GLY A 235 6.37 -3.75 9.89
N ARG A 236 5.23 -3.81 9.19
CA ARG A 236 3.97 -4.31 9.79
C ARG A 236 3.99 -5.82 10.00
N ALA A 237 4.49 -6.53 8.99
CA ALA A 237 4.63 -7.98 9.03
C ALA A 237 5.63 -8.41 10.11
N ALA A 238 6.50 -7.49 10.56
CA ALA A 238 7.37 -7.70 11.71
C ALA A 238 6.57 -8.31 12.85
N SER A 239 5.44 -7.74 13.27
CA SER A 239 4.58 -8.22 14.37
C SER A 239 4.09 -9.67 14.25
N PHE A 240 4.24 -10.31 13.09
CA PHE A 240 3.79 -11.68 12.81
C PHE A 240 4.90 -12.64 12.37
N GLY A 241 6.16 -12.36 12.71
CA GLY A 241 7.25 -13.31 12.44
C GLY A 241 8.15 -12.92 11.27
N ASN A 242 7.82 -11.86 10.51
CA ASN A 242 8.69 -11.41 9.44
C ASN A 242 10.03 -10.88 10.03
N PRO A 243 11.19 -11.33 9.50
CA PRO A 243 12.51 -10.83 9.90
C PRO A 243 12.84 -9.39 9.44
N CYS A 244 11.94 -8.73 8.71
CA CYS A 244 12.11 -7.43 8.05
C CYS A 244 13.36 -7.34 7.17
N ARG A 245 13.58 -8.37 6.33
CA ARG A 245 14.75 -8.44 5.45
C ARG A 245 14.85 -7.23 4.51
N LEU A 246 13.72 -6.75 3.99
CA LEU A 246 13.69 -5.60 3.11
C LEU A 246 14.14 -4.33 3.85
N LEU A 247 13.60 -4.06 5.04
CA LEU A 247 14.03 -2.92 5.86
C LEU A 247 15.51 -2.99 6.25
N ARG A 248 16.01 -4.18 6.61
CA ARG A 248 17.43 -4.39 6.90
C ARG A 248 18.29 -4.09 5.68
N CYS A 249 17.89 -4.57 4.51
CA CYS A 249 18.56 -4.28 3.25
C CYS A 249 18.61 -2.77 2.99
N LEU A 250 17.47 -2.08 3.06
CA LEU A 250 17.39 -0.63 2.85
C LEU A 250 18.22 0.19 3.86
N LYS A 251 18.29 -0.25 5.12
CA LYS A 251 19.14 0.37 6.16
C LYS A 251 20.63 0.27 5.83
N MET A 252 21.07 -0.84 5.23
CA MET A 252 22.47 -1.07 4.85
C MET A 252 22.90 -0.29 3.59
N HIS A 253 21.94 0.23 2.82
CA HIS A 253 22.20 0.98 1.59
C HIS A 253 21.62 2.41 1.65
N PRO A 254 22.20 3.34 2.46
CA PRO A 254 21.73 4.72 2.58
C PRO A 254 21.67 5.49 1.25
N SER A 255 22.39 5.03 0.24
CA SER A 255 22.34 5.57 -1.10
C SER A 255 20.94 5.51 -1.75
N VAL A 256 20.01 4.70 -1.22
CA VAL A 256 18.59 4.72 -1.62
C VAL A 256 17.96 6.11 -1.44
N TYR A 257 18.41 6.90 -0.45
CA TYR A 257 17.94 8.28 -0.27
C TYR A 257 18.37 9.17 -1.44
N ASN A 258 19.56 8.94 -2.00
CA ASN A 258 20.02 9.66 -3.18
C ASN A 258 19.14 9.31 -4.40
N ILE A 259 18.62 8.08 -4.49
CA ILE A 259 17.71 7.70 -5.58
C ILE A 259 16.44 8.57 -5.50
N ILE A 260 15.82 8.66 -4.31
CA ILE A 260 14.66 9.53 -4.05
C ILE A 260 14.94 10.99 -4.45
N ASP A 261 16.14 11.50 -4.13
CA ASP A 261 16.51 12.89 -4.41
C ASP A 261 16.73 13.16 -5.91
N ASN A 262 17.25 12.18 -6.65
CA ASN A 262 17.63 12.37 -8.05
C ASN A 262 16.47 12.22 -9.04
N HIS A 263 15.39 11.49 -8.72
CA HIS A 263 14.28 11.29 -9.66
C HIS A 263 13.36 12.51 -9.90
N GLY A 264 13.73 13.71 -9.44
CA GLY A 264 13.01 14.96 -9.71
C GLY A 264 13.84 16.05 -10.40
N GLN A 265 15.06 15.73 -10.86
CA GLN A 265 15.98 16.70 -11.48
C GLN A 265 16.28 16.41 -12.96
N GLY A 266 15.74 15.32 -13.51
CA GLY A 266 15.91 14.99 -14.92
C GLY A 266 14.88 15.73 -15.78
N THR A 267 15.35 16.55 -16.71
CA THR A 267 14.59 16.93 -17.90
C THR A 267 14.31 15.66 -18.70
N SER A 268 13.11 15.07 -18.57
CA SER A 268 12.70 13.99 -19.46
C SER A 268 12.76 14.51 -20.91
N VAL A 269 13.52 13.84 -21.76
CA VAL A 269 13.62 14.13 -23.21
C VAL A 269 12.48 13.44 -23.99
N ASP A 270 11.67 12.63 -23.31
CA ASP A 270 10.56 11.90 -23.92
C ASP A 270 9.23 12.68 -23.70
N PRO A 271 8.67 13.31 -24.75
CA PRO A 271 7.43 14.08 -24.67
C PRO A 271 6.18 13.20 -24.50
N MET A 272 6.27 11.88 -24.67
CA MET A 272 5.13 10.95 -24.48
C MET A 272 5.01 10.41 -23.05
N ARG A 273 6.11 10.36 -22.30
CA ARG A 273 6.08 10.09 -20.86
C ARG A 273 5.90 11.40 -20.13
N ALA A 274 4.64 11.78 -19.88
CA ALA A 274 4.36 12.80 -18.88
C ALA A 274 5.14 12.43 -17.61
N PRO A 275 6.11 13.24 -17.17
CA PRO A 275 6.94 12.85 -16.05
C PRO A 275 6.03 12.67 -14.85
N ILE A 276 6.09 11.51 -14.20
CA ILE A 276 5.61 11.39 -12.83
C ILE A 276 6.53 12.28 -12.00
N GLU A 277 6.26 13.59 -12.02
CA GLU A 277 7.10 14.53 -11.32
C GLU A 277 7.01 14.20 -9.83
N PHE A 278 8.16 14.09 -9.19
CA PHE A 278 8.20 14.27 -7.75
C PHE A 278 7.86 15.72 -7.49
N ALA A 279 6.57 15.93 -7.23
CA ALA A 279 6.01 17.24 -6.96
C ALA A 279 6.82 17.89 -5.82
N THR A 280 7.53 18.97 -6.12
CA THR A 280 8.32 19.79 -5.18
C THR A 280 9.45 19.07 -4.40
N ALA A 281 10.42 19.86 -3.93
CA ALA A 281 11.47 19.35 -3.02
C ALA A 281 10.89 18.86 -1.68
N GLU A 282 9.74 19.39 -1.27
CA GLU A 282 9.13 19.07 0.02
C GLU A 282 8.47 17.69 0.04
N LEU A 283 7.81 17.24 -1.04
CA LEU A 283 7.29 15.86 -1.06
C LEU A 283 8.43 14.83 -1.16
N ARG A 284 9.55 15.15 -1.83
CA ARG A 284 10.76 14.31 -1.78
C ARG A 284 11.28 14.18 -0.36
N ALA A 285 11.36 15.29 0.38
CA ALA A 285 11.72 15.27 1.79
C ALA A 285 10.74 14.40 2.60
N CYS A 286 9.43 14.49 2.33
CA CYS A 286 8.44 13.63 2.97
C CYS A 286 8.68 12.13 2.71
N LEU A 287 8.98 11.74 1.46
CA LEU A 287 9.28 10.35 1.12
C LEU A 287 10.55 9.84 1.84
N ARG A 288 11.58 10.68 1.93
CA ARG A 288 12.83 10.36 2.64
C ARG A 288 12.58 10.13 4.13
N LEU A 289 11.82 11.03 4.76
CA LEU A 289 11.42 10.91 6.16
C LEU A 289 10.55 9.69 6.41
N ALA A 290 9.62 9.37 5.50
CA ALA A 290 8.76 8.19 5.61
C ALA A 290 9.59 6.90 5.61
N LEU A 291 10.57 6.79 4.70
CA LEU A 291 11.45 5.62 4.66
C LEU A 291 12.30 5.48 5.94
N ARG A 292 12.86 6.59 6.44
CA ARG A 292 13.59 6.59 7.73
C ARG A 292 12.70 6.15 8.89
N LEU A 293 11.48 6.68 8.97
CA LEU A 293 10.49 6.29 9.99
C LEU A 293 10.11 4.81 9.88
N ASN A 294 9.92 4.27 8.67
CA ASN A 294 9.63 2.84 8.50
C ASN A 294 10.78 1.96 9.01
N ILE A 295 12.04 2.35 8.76
CA ILE A 295 13.23 1.66 9.28
C ILE A 295 13.28 1.70 10.81
N LEU A 296 13.03 2.86 11.42
CA LEU A 296 12.98 2.98 12.88
C LEU A 296 11.83 2.15 13.46
N LYS A 297 10.64 2.23 12.89
CA LYS A 297 9.46 1.47 13.32
C LYS A 297 9.70 -0.04 13.26
N GLY A 298 10.24 -0.55 12.15
CA GLY A 298 10.60 -1.95 12.03
C GLY A 298 11.69 -2.36 13.03
N SER A 299 12.67 -1.49 13.28
CA SER A 299 13.72 -1.75 14.28
C SER A 299 13.15 -1.83 15.70
N CYS A 300 12.21 -0.97 16.09
CA CYS A 300 11.52 -1.06 17.38
C CYS A 300 10.79 -2.41 17.53
N LEU A 301 10.08 -2.84 16.48
CA LEU A 301 9.33 -4.10 16.51
C LEU A 301 10.26 -5.32 16.58
N LEU A 302 11.37 -5.31 15.82
CA LEU A 302 12.35 -6.39 15.87
C LEU A 302 13.04 -6.45 17.24
N LEU A 303 13.62 -5.35 17.73
CA LEU A 303 14.27 -5.33 19.05
C LEU A 303 13.31 -5.67 20.19
N GLY A 304 12.04 -5.26 20.08
CA GLY A 304 11.01 -5.56 21.06
C GLY A 304 10.63 -7.05 21.17
N ARG A 305 10.92 -7.83 20.13
CA ARG A 305 10.71 -9.29 20.10
C ARG A 305 11.86 -10.05 20.73
N TRP A 306 13.08 -9.64 20.43
CA TRP A 306 14.30 -10.26 20.94
C TRP A 306 14.69 -9.56 22.23
N ARG A 307 14.13 -9.99 23.37
CA ARG A 307 14.55 -9.50 24.69
C ARG A 307 15.79 -10.27 25.12
N ASP A 308 16.94 -9.84 24.63
CA ASP A 308 18.22 -10.33 25.12
C ASP A 308 18.77 -9.31 26.13
N ASP A 309 18.97 -9.75 27.37
CA ASP A 309 19.58 -8.92 28.43
C ASP A 309 21.10 -8.84 28.20
N ASN A 310 21.52 -8.16 27.13
CA ASN A 310 22.92 -7.93 26.81
C ASN A 310 23.19 -6.45 26.44
N MET A 311 24.45 -6.03 26.58
CA MET A 311 24.87 -4.64 26.33
C MET A 311 24.65 -4.21 24.87
N GLU A 312 24.63 -5.13 23.92
CA GLU A 312 24.39 -4.82 22.50
C GLU A 312 22.93 -4.43 22.25
N HIS A 313 21.99 -5.07 22.95
CA HIS A 313 20.57 -4.75 22.93
C HIS A 313 20.31 -3.34 23.48
N ASP A 314 20.92 -3.02 24.61
CA ASP A 314 20.84 -1.69 25.23
C ASP A 314 21.40 -0.60 24.31
N ALA A 315 22.57 -0.83 23.70
CA ALA A 315 23.16 0.08 22.74
C ALA A 315 22.28 0.29 21.49
N ALA A 316 21.57 -0.76 21.04
CA ALA A 316 20.66 -0.66 19.92
C ALA A 316 19.44 0.21 20.24
N TRP A 317 18.87 0.11 21.45
CA TRP A 317 17.79 1.00 21.90
C TRP A 317 18.25 2.45 22.05
N ALA A 318 19.43 2.70 22.61
CA ALA A 318 20.00 4.04 22.71
C ALA A 318 20.22 4.67 21.32
N ALA A 319 20.66 3.90 20.34
CA ALA A 319 20.79 4.35 18.95
C ALA A 319 19.43 4.69 18.32
N LEU A 320 18.37 3.93 18.63
CA LEU A 320 17.01 4.26 18.19
C LEU A 320 16.49 5.56 18.81
N TYR A 321 16.74 5.77 20.11
CA TYR A 321 16.38 7.02 20.79
C TYR A 321 17.03 8.23 20.13
N SER A 322 18.35 8.18 19.91
CA SER A 322 19.07 9.25 19.22
C SER A 322 18.52 9.51 17.80
N SER A 323 18.20 8.44 17.06
CA SER A 323 17.60 8.57 15.72
C SER A 323 16.21 9.19 15.75
N LEU A 324 15.40 8.88 16.76
CA LEU A 324 14.08 9.47 16.96
C LEU A 324 14.17 10.96 17.30
N GLN A 325 15.14 11.37 18.13
CA GLN A 325 15.40 12.78 18.41
C GLN A 325 15.76 13.55 17.13
N THR A 326 16.66 13.01 16.29
CA THR A 326 17.01 13.65 15.02
C THR A 326 15.80 13.78 14.09
N ILE A 327 14.97 12.73 13.97
CA ILE A 327 13.78 12.78 13.11
C ILE A 327 12.74 13.76 13.64
N LYS A 328 12.62 13.95 14.96
CA LYS A 328 11.72 14.93 15.57
C LYS A 328 11.94 16.32 14.98
N GLU A 329 13.19 16.76 14.92
CA GLU A 329 13.56 18.10 14.42
C GLU A 329 13.14 18.33 12.97
N GLU A 330 13.12 17.27 12.15
CA GLU A 330 12.75 17.35 10.72
C GLU A 330 11.25 17.16 10.46
N VAL A 331 10.58 16.34 11.27
CA VAL A 331 9.14 16.06 11.14
C VAL A 331 8.32 17.20 11.74
N GLU A 332 8.77 17.77 12.86
CA GLU A 332 8.11 18.87 13.57
C GLU A 332 8.70 20.26 13.20
N ASP A 333 9.51 20.36 12.13
CA ASP A 333 10.21 21.60 11.77
C ASP A 333 9.24 22.80 11.65
N PRO A 334 9.31 23.79 12.56
CA PRO A 334 8.38 24.93 12.57
C PRO A 334 8.59 25.86 11.38
N LYS A 335 9.71 25.75 10.66
CA LYS A 335 10.01 26.54 9.46
C LYS A 335 9.26 26.03 8.23
N VAL A 336 8.80 24.78 8.24
CA VAL A 336 8.02 24.18 7.14
C VAL A 336 6.52 24.41 7.40
N PRO A 337 5.80 25.21 6.59
CA PRO A 337 4.41 25.57 6.86
C PRO A 337 3.48 24.36 7.01
N ALA A 338 3.64 23.33 6.16
CA ALA A 338 2.85 22.11 6.22
C ALA A 338 3.15 21.25 7.47
N ALA A 339 4.38 21.28 7.99
CA ALA A 339 4.72 20.62 9.25
C ALA A 339 4.10 21.37 10.45
N LYS A 340 4.17 22.71 10.44
CA LYS A 340 3.49 23.55 11.43
C LYS A 340 1.98 23.33 11.45
N LEU A 341 1.34 23.19 10.30
CA LEU A 341 -0.09 22.86 10.20
C LEU A 341 -0.39 21.50 10.83
N ALA A 342 0.38 20.47 10.47
CA ALA A 342 0.22 19.13 11.04
C ALA A 342 0.38 19.13 12.57
N MET A 343 1.34 19.91 13.10
CA MET A 343 1.51 20.09 14.54
C MET A 343 0.30 20.75 15.20
N ARG A 344 -0.25 21.84 14.62
CA ARG A 344 -1.48 22.48 15.13
C ARG A 344 -2.66 21.51 15.17
N VAL A 345 -2.82 20.67 14.15
CA VAL A 345 -3.84 19.61 14.15
C VAL A 345 -3.58 18.60 15.28
N ALA A 346 -2.34 18.13 15.41
CA ALA A 346 -1.94 17.21 16.46
C ALA A 346 -2.17 17.80 17.86
N GLU A 347 -2.01 19.10 18.05
CA GLU A 347 -2.24 19.82 19.32
C GLU A 347 -3.73 20.12 19.58
N GLY A 348 -4.61 19.91 18.60
CA GLY A 348 -6.05 20.12 18.72
C GLY A 348 -6.50 21.57 18.50
N ASP A 349 -5.75 22.35 17.72
CA ASP A 349 -6.16 23.69 17.32
C ASP A 349 -7.43 23.63 16.45
N MET A 350 -8.49 24.26 16.94
CA MET A 350 -9.80 24.31 16.28
C MET A 350 -9.84 25.25 15.07
N ASN A 351 -8.80 26.07 14.86
CA ASN A 351 -8.72 27.05 13.77
C ASN A 351 -7.97 26.52 12.53
N VAL A 352 -7.70 25.22 12.46
CA VAL A 352 -7.08 24.60 11.28
C VAL A 352 -8.16 24.37 10.21
N PRO A 353 -7.97 24.85 8.96
CA PRO A 353 -8.90 24.57 7.87
C PRO A 353 -9.10 23.08 7.65
N THR A 354 -10.35 22.63 7.43
CA THR A 354 -10.67 21.21 7.22
C THR A 354 -10.10 20.65 5.92
N ALA A 355 -9.81 21.47 4.91
CA ALA A 355 -9.27 21.01 3.65
C ALA A 355 -7.74 20.89 3.73
N ALA A 356 -7.21 19.71 3.39
CA ALA A 356 -5.77 19.46 3.35
C ALA A 356 -5.30 19.11 1.93
N ASN A 357 -4.30 19.84 1.44
CA ASN A 357 -3.63 19.55 0.17
C ASN A 357 -2.73 18.29 0.29
N THR A 358 -2.13 17.86 -0.82
CA THR A 358 -1.28 16.66 -0.86
C THR A 358 -0.11 16.74 0.13
N LEU A 359 0.57 17.89 0.21
CA LEU A 359 1.74 18.05 1.07
C LEU A 359 1.35 18.02 2.56
N GLU A 360 0.28 18.73 2.91
CA GLU A 360 -0.27 18.74 4.27
C GLU A 360 -0.70 17.35 4.71
N PHE A 361 -1.37 16.59 3.84
CA PHE A 361 -1.69 15.19 4.12
C PHE A 361 -0.44 14.34 4.37
N ASN A 362 0.58 14.44 3.51
CA ASN A 362 1.81 13.66 3.67
C ASN A 362 2.54 14.04 4.98
N ARG A 363 2.53 15.32 5.37
CA ARG A 363 3.06 15.77 6.66
C ARG A 363 2.27 15.26 7.85
N MET A 364 0.93 15.24 7.77
CA MET A 364 0.10 14.63 8.82
C MET A 364 0.34 13.13 8.95
N GLN A 365 0.46 12.40 7.83
CA GLN A 365 0.77 10.97 7.85
C GLN A 365 2.17 10.70 8.45
N LEU A 366 3.17 11.51 8.09
CA LEU A 366 4.51 11.43 8.68
C LEU A 366 4.48 11.63 10.19
N LEU A 367 3.79 12.68 10.64
CA LEU A 367 3.69 13.00 12.06
C LEU A 367 2.95 11.91 12.84
N ALA A 368 1.86 11.36 12.29
CA ALA A 368 1.15 10.23 12.89
C ALA A 368 2.04 8.97 12.95
N THR A 369 2.84 8.71 11.91
CA THR A 369 3.79 7.59 11.87
C THR A 369 4.91 7.77 12.90
N TYR A 370 5.39 9.00 13.08
CA TYR A 370 6.37 9.35 14.11
C TYR A 370 5.83 9.08 15.52
N TYR A 371 4.64 9.57 15.87
CA TYR A 371 4.01 9.28 17.17
C TYR A 371 3.72 7.79 17.36
N SER A 372 3.30 7.07 16.32
CA SER A 372 3.15 5.59 16.37
C SER A 372 4.48 4.90 16.67
N THR A 373 5.59 5.43 16.14
CA THR A 373 6.93 4.89 16.41
C THR A 373 7.40 5.18 17.84
N ILE A 374 7.09 6.37 18.37
CA ILE A 374 7.33 6.69 19.80
C ILE A 374 6.59 5.72 20.71
N VAL A 375 5.31 5.48 20.45
CA VAL A 375 4.52 4.55 21.27
C VAL A 375 5.13 3.15 21.25
N LEU A 376 5.56 2.65 20.08
CA LEU A 376 6.25 1.35 19.99
C LEU A 376 7.57 1.35 20.75
N TYR A 377 8.37 2.42 20.62
CA TYR A 377 9.60 2.57 21.37
C TYR A 377 9.34 2.50 22.89
N MET A 378 8.40 3.29 23.41
CA MET A 378 8.06 3.31 24.83
C MET A 378 7.48 1.99 25.35
N GLN A 379 6.80 1.22 24.50
CA GLN A 379 6.22 -0.07 24.88
C GLN A 379 7.24 -1.21 24.93
N HIS A 380 8.26 -1.16 24.06
CA HIS A 380 9.21 -2.25 23.90
C HIS A 380 10.58 -2.00 24.56
N CYS A 381 10.95 -0.74 24.76
CA CYS A 381 12.21 -0.36 25.40
C CYS A 381 12.28 -0.94 26.83
N PRO A 382 13.37 -1.66 27.19
CA PRO A 382 13.57 -2.15 28.55
C PRO A 382 13.57 -1.00 29.56
N ALA A 383 12.88 -1.18 30.69
CA ALA A 383 12.84 -0.22 31.79
C ALA A 383 14.21 -0.03 32.48
N ALA A 384 15.17 -0.94 32.21
CA ALA A 384 16.48 -1.01 32.84
C ALA A 384 17.59 -0.27 32.08
N LEU A 385 17.30 0.35 30.93
CA LEU A 385 18.28 1.22 30.28
C LEU A 385 18.64 2.36 31.23
N PRO A 386 19.92 2.48 31.62
CA PRO A 386 20.36 3.52 32.53
C PRO A 386 20.39 4.85 31.78
N THR A 387 19.25 5.52 31.69
CA THR A 387 19.30 6.95 32.04
C THR A 387 19.69 6.99 33.51
N GLU A 388 20.70 7.77 33.88
CA GLU A 388 21.09 8.04 35.27
C GLU A 388 19.99 8.78 36.06
N VAL A 389 18.76 8.27 36.05
CA VAL A 389 17.62 8.86 36.73
C VAL A 389 16.69 7.75 37.20
N THR A 390 17.03 7.22 38.37
CA THR A 390 16.14 6.43 39.21
C THR A 390 14.94 7.26 39.65
N ASP A 391 13.76 6.64 39.60
CA ASP A 391 12.55 6.95 40.34
C ASP A 391 12.05 8.41 40.29
N SER A 392 11.41 8.76 39.16
CA SER A 392 10.38 9.81 38.92
C SER A 392 10.51 10.51 37.55
N THR A 393 11.47 10.08 36.73
CA THR A 393 12.07 10.87 35.62
C THR A 393 12.31 10.04 34.35
N LEU A 394 11.54 8.96 34.16
CA LEU A 394 11.38 8.28 32.86
C LEU A 394 10.69 9.17 31.80
N ALA A 395 10.23 10.35 32.18
CA ALA A 395 9.84 11.39 31.25
C ALA A 395 11.02 12.34 31.06
N ASP A 396 11.79 12.16 29.98
CA ASP A 396 12.33 13.33 29.31
C ASP A 396 11.12 14.25 29.05
N PRO A 397 11.01 15.43 29.70
CA PRO A 397 9.84 16.29 29.58
C PRO A 397 9.63 16.78 28.14
N SER A 398 10.57 16.54 27.22
CA SER A 398 10.43 16.85 25.80
C SER A 398 9.62 15.82 24.99
N TRP A 399 9.39 14.60 25.51
CA TRP A 399 8.63 13.57 24.80
C TRP A 399 7.16 13.50 25.27
N PRO A 400 6.20 13.48 24.34
CA PRO A 400 4.81 13.26 24.69
C PRO A 400 4.61 11.86 25.28
N SER A 401 3.77 11.73 26.30
CA SER A 401 3.38 10.42 26.84
C SER A 401 2.73 9.53 25.77
N VAL A 402 2.69 8.20 25.99
CA VAL A 402 1.98 7.26 25.10
C VAL A 402 0.54 7.70 24.84
N ARG A 403 -0.16 8.17 25.88
CA ARG A 403 -1.55 8.66 25.77
C ARG A 403 -1.65 9.94 24.95
N ASP A 404 -0.71 10.87 25.11
CA ASP A 404 -0.68 12.09 24.31
C ASP A 404 -0.35 11.77 22.84
N CYS A 405 0.59 10.85 22.58
CA CYS A 405 0.84 10.34 21.23
C CYS A 405 -0.43 9.76 20.59
N ALA A 406 -1.17 8.92 21.31
CA ALA A 406 -2.42 8.35 20.84
C ALA A 406 -3.45 9.44 20.51
N ALA A 407 -3.65 10.42 21.39
CA ALA A 407 -4.54 11.56 21.17
C ALA A 407 -4.14 12.36 19.92
N ARG A 408 -2.85 12.65 19.73
CA ARG A 408 -2.30 13.35 18.54
C ARG A 408 -2.59 12.56 17.26
N ILE A 409 -2.34 11.24 17.26
CA ILE A 409 -2.65 10.36 16.12
C ILE A 409 -4.14 10.43 15.76
N ILE A 410 -5.03 10.32 16.76
CA ILE A 410 -6.48 10.31 16.54
C ILE A 410 -6.94 11.65 15.96
N ARG A 411 -6.43 12.79 16.47
CA ARG A 411 -6.72 14.12 15.92
C ARG A 411 -6.26 14.27 14.47
N LEU A 412 -5.06 13.79 14.14
CA LEU A 412 -4.54 13.79 12.77
C LEU A 412 -5.41 12.95 11.84
N SER A 413 -5.71 11.70 12.21
CA SER A 413 -6.56 10.80 11.43
C SER A 413 -7.97 11.38 11.24
N ARG A 414 -8.54 11.98 12.29
CA ARG A 414 -9.87 12.62 12.22
C ARG A 414 -9.88 13.79 11.27
N HIS A 415 -8.86 14.65 11.32
CA HIS A 415 -8.75 15.77 10.41
C HIS A 415 -8.72 15.30 8.96
N VAL A 416 -7.88 14.30 8.66
CA VAL A 416 -7.79 13.71 7.32
C VAL A 416 -9.10 13.09 6.86
N ALA A 417 -9.82 12.39 7.73
CA ALA A 417 -11.13 11.82 7.41
C ALA A 417 -12.18 12.89 7.09
N LEU A 418 -12.13 14.04 7.77
CA LEU A 418 -13.00 15.18 7.46
C LEU A 418 -12.60 15.87 6.15
N SER A 419 -11.30 15.99 5.86
CA SER A 419 -10.82 16.51 4.57
C SER A 419 -11.25 15.64 3.39
N ARG A 420 -11.41 14.32 3.63
CA ARG A 420 -11.57 13.31 2.58
C ARG A 420 -12.56 12.23 3.01
N PRO A 421 -13.87 12.57 3.04
CA PRO A 421 -14.89 11.60 3.39
C PRO A 421 -14.84 10.42 2.42
N ASN A 422 -15.09 9.21 2.93
CA ASN A 422 -15.19 7.98 2.16
C ASN A 422 -13.92 7.59 1.37
N SER A 423 -12.73 8.03 1.81
CA SER A 423 -11.45 7.62 1.21
C SER A 423 -10.75 6.53 2.05
N PRO A 424 -10.32 5.40 1.46
CA PRO A 424 -9.52 4.39 2.16
C PRO A 424 -8.22 4.93 2.78
N GLN A 425 -7.72 6.04 2.26
CA GLN A 425 -6.52 6.70 2.75
C GLN A 425 -6.72 7.44 4.07
N ALA A 426 -7.97 7.62 4.52
CA ALA A 426 -8.28 8.40 5.71
C ALA A 426 -8.11 7.65 7.02
N ILE A 427 -8.02 6.32 6.99
CA ILE A 427 -8.18 5.50 8.20
C ILE A 427 -6.90 4.88 8.75
N TRP A 428 -5.77 5.04 8.03
CA TRP A 428 -4.42 4.59 8.44
C TRP A 428 -4.43 3.39 9.41
N PRO A 429 -4.96 2.22 8.98
CA PRO A 429 -5.53 1.22 9.90
C PRO A 429 -4.62 0.81 11.06
N GLN A 430 -3.38 0.45 10.77
CA GLN A 430 -2.40 0.08 11.80
C GLN A 430 -2.14 1.20 12.82
N ILE A 431 -1.93 2.44 12.34
CA ILE A 431 -1.60 3.59 13.19
C ILE A 431 -2.81 3.96 14.06
N LEU A 432 -4.00 3.95 13.44
CA LEU A 432 -5.25 4.26 14.13
C LEU A 432 -5.62 3.17 15.14
N PHE A 433 -5.42 1.90 14.80
CA PHE A 433 -5.60 0.77 15.71
C PHE A 433 -4.70 0.93 16.94
N GLN A 434 -3.41 1.18 16.74
CA GLN A 434 -2.46 1.38 17.83
C GLN A 434 -2.88 2.53 18.76
N ALA A 435 -3.31 3.66 18.20
CA ALA A 435 -3.81 4.77 19.01
C ALA A 435 -5.13 4.44 19.73
N GLY A 436 -6.02 3.68 19.08
CA GLY A 436 -7.26 3.17 19.67
C GLY A 436 -7.02 2.22 20.84
N VAL A 437 -5.97 1.40 20.76
CA VAL A 437 -5.53 0.53 21.84
C VAL A 437 -5.04 1.37 23.03
N GLU A 438 -4.28 2.44 22.79
CA GLU A 438 -3.63 3.25 23.84
C GLU A 438 -4.46 4.41 24.39
N THR A 439 -5.66 4.67 23.87
CA THR A 439 -6.54 5.73 24.37
C THR A 439 -7.51 5.20 25.42
N ASP A 440 -7.60 5.92 26.55
CA ASP A 440 -8.66 5.71 27.56
C ASP A 440 -9.82 6.70 27.40
N ASP A 441 -9.68 7.69 26.50
CA ASP A 441 -10.73 8.68 26.26
C ASP A 441 -11.91 8.02 25.50
N PRO A 442 -13.12 7.96 26.10
CA PRO A 442 -14.26 7.30 25.49
C PRO A 442 -14.76 7.99 24.21
N ILE A 443 -14.55 9.30 24.07
CA ILE A 443 -14.91 10.06 22.86
C ILE A 443 -14.01 9.64 21.70
N TYR A 444 -12.71 9.60 21.95
CA TYR A 444 -11.74 9.14 20.95
C TYR A 444 -11.94 7.67 20.61
N LEU A 445 -12.16 6.81 21.59
CA LEU A 445 -12.39 5.39 21.36
C LEU A 445 -13.65 5.13 20.51
N SER A 446 -14.75 5.81 20.85
CA SER A 446 -16.00 5.75 20.08
C SER A 446 -15.78 6.21 18.64
N TRP A 447 -15.03 7.30 18.45
CA TRP A 447 -14.70 7.78 17.10
C TRP A 447 -13.85 6.78 16.31
N VAL A 448 -12.81 6.18 16.93
CA VAL A 448 -11.96 5.18 16.27
C VAL A 448 -12.77 3.97 15.81
N LEU A 449 -13.63 3.43 16.68
CA LEU A 449 -14.51 2.31 16.34
C LEU A 449 -15.48 2.67 15.21
N GLY A 450 -16.08 3.87 15.27
CA GLY A 450 -16.95 4.40 14.23
C GLY A 450 -16.22 4.56 12.89
N ALA A 451 -14.96 5.00 12.91
CA ALA A 451 -14.14 5.12 11.71
C ALA A 451 -13.92 3.75 11.06
N PHE A 452 -13.49 2.73 11.82
CA PHE A 452 -13.34 1.38 11.27
C PHE A 452 -14.66 0.79 10.75
N ALA A 453 -15.78 1.04 11.44
CA ALA A 453 -17.10 0.59 10.99
C ALA A 453 -17.48 1.17 9.62
N GLN A 454 -17.23 2.47 9.40
CA GLN A 454 -17.47 3.11 8.10
C GLN A 454 -16.57 2.54 7.00
N ALA A 455 -15.37 2.11 7.37
CA ALA A 455 -14.40 1.56 6.43
C ALA A 455 -14.61 0.10 6.06
N GLU A 456 -15.49 -0.65 6.72
CA GLU A 456 -15.74 -2.06 6.40
C GLU A 456 -16.18 -2.27 4.95
N ALA A 457 -16.76 -1.25 4.31
CA ALA A 457 -17.10 -1.26 2.89
C ALA A 457 -15.88 -1.47 1.97
N TRP A 458 -14.66 -1.15 2.43
CA TRP A 458 -13.43 -1.28 1.64
C TRP A 458 -12.77 -2.63 1.77
N GLY A 459 -13.07 -3.42 2.80
CA GLY A 459 -12.46 -4.74 2.92
C GLY A 459 -12.75 -5.47 4.23
N PRO A 460 -12.78 -6.82 4.21
CA PRO A 460 -12.91 -7.66 5.41
C PRO A 460 -11.86 -7.39 6.49
N ASN A 461 -10.64 -6.98 6.10
CA ASN A 461 -9.57 -6.66 7.04
C ASN A 461 -9.95 -5.53 8.00
N LEU A 462 -10.70 -4.52 7.55
CA LEU A 462 -11.09 -3.39 8.39
C LEU A 462 -12.17 -3.77 9.41
N ARG A 463 -13.06 -4.70 9.04
CA ARG A 463 -13.99 -5.34 9.98
C ARG A 463 -13.24 -6.13 11.05
N LYS A 464 -12.27 -6.96 10.64
CA LYS A 464 -11.46 -7.74 11.59
C LYS A 464 -10.66 -6.82 12.52
N THR A 465 -10.10 -5.72 12.01
CA THR A 465 -9.39 -4.71 12.81
C THR A 465 -10.31 -4.07 13.86
N ARG A 466 -11.55 -3.71 13.50
CA ARG A 466 -12.54 -3.20 14.47
C ARG A 466 -12.85 -4.24 15.55
N GLN A 467 -13.18 -5.47 15.14
CA GLN A 467 -13.52 -6.56 16.06
C GLN A 467 -12.37 -6.85 17.02
N LEU A 468 -11.12 -6.80 16.52
CA LEU A 468 -9.94 -6.97 17.34
C LEU A 468 -9.81 -5.84 18.35
N LEU A 469 -10.05 -4.59 17.95
CA LEU A 469 -9.99 -3.45 18.86
C LEU A 469 -11.07 -3.55 19.95
N GLU A 470 -12.30 -3.92 19.60
CA GLU A 470 -13.37 -4.22 20.56
C GLU A 470 -12.93 -5.29 21.56
N ARG A 471 -12.33 -6.38 21.07
CA ARG A 471 -11.84 -7.45 21.92
C ARG A 471 -10.71 -6.99 22.84
N VAL A 472 -9.80 -6.16 22.34
CA VAL A 472 -8.71 -5.56 23.14
C VAL A 472 -9.28 -4.72 24.28
N ILE A 473 -10.31 -3.90 24.01
CA ILE A 473 -10.97 -3.05 25.01
C ILE A 473 -11.63 -3.90 26.09
N GLU A 474 -12.35 -4.96 25.70
CA GLU A 474 -12.98 -5.90 26.63
C GLU A 474 -11.94 -6.55 27.54
N VAL A 475 -10.87 -7.08 26.96
CA VAL A 475 -9.85 -7.84 27.68
C VAL A 475 -9.02 -6.94 28.59
N ARG A 476 -8.70 -5.71 28.18
CA ARG A 476 -7.99 -4.72 29.01
C ARG A 476 -8.76 -4.30 30.25
N ARG A 477 -10.10 -4.39 30.24
CA ARG A 477 -10.91 -4.10 31.44
C ARG A 477 -10.61 -5.08 32.58
N ASP A 478 -10.27 -6.31 32.24
CA ASP A 478 -10.12 -7.41 33.18
C ASP A 478 -8.65 -7.77 33.48
N LEU A 479 -7.72 -7.44 32.58
CA LEU A 479 -6.30 -7.75 32.73
C LEU A 479 -5.47 -6.59 33.28
N LYS A 480 -4.57 -6.92 34.21
CA LYS A 480 -3.51 -6.02 34.73
C LYS A 480 -2.17 -6.17 34.00
N ALA A 481 -2.08 -7.04 33.00
CA ALA A 481 -0.85 -7.39 32.29
C ALA A 481 -0.81 -6.82 30.87
N PRO A 482 0.39 -6.66 30.26
CA PRO A 482 0.53 -6.28 28.86
C PRO A 482 -0.20 -7.26 27.95
N LEU A 483 -0.87 -6.73 26.93
CA LEU A 483 -1.71 -7.50 26.04
C LEU A 483 -0.92 -7.98 24.82
N ASP A 484 -0.88 -9.29 24.60
CA ASP A 484 -0.29 -9.88 23.41
C ASP A 484 -1.32 -9.97 22.28
N ILE A 485 -1.24 -9.04 21.32
CA ILE A 485 -2.19 -8.91 20.21
C ILE A 485 -2.20 -10.16 19.30
N PRO A 486 -1.04 -10.73 18.90
CA PRO A 486 -0.99 -12.03 18.21
C PRO A 486 -1.80 -13.13 18.89
N THR A 487 -1.61 -13.35 20.20
CA THR A 487 -2.37 -14.36 20.96
C THR A 487 -3.88 -14.10 20.93
N LEU A 488 -4.31 -12.82 20.95
CA LEU A 488 -5.74 -12.51 20.81
C LEU A 488 -6.29 -12.83 19.41
N MET A 489 -5.50 -12.61 18.37
CA MET A 489 -5.91 -12.92 16.99
C MET A 489 -6.10 -14.42 16.78
N ASP A 490 -5.35 -15.29 17.46
CA ASP A 490 -5.54 -16.74 17.40
C ASP A 490 -6.95 -17.15 17.85
N GLY A 491 -7.49 -16.48 18.87
CA GLY A 491 -8.87 -16.65 19.33
C GLY A 491 -9.94 -16.12 18.36
N MET A 492 -9.55 -15.38 17.32
CA MET A 492 -10.43 -14.75 16.32
C MET A 492 -10.32 -15.40 14.93
N GLY A 493 -9.69 -16.57 14.83
CA GLY A 493 -9.48 -17.27 13.56
C GLY A 493 -8.10 -17.04 12.92
N GLY A 494 -7.12 -16.59 13.71
CA GLY A 494 -5.72 -16.50 13.33
C GLY A 494 -5.23 -15.08 13.00
N PRO A 495 -3.91 -14.92 12.82
CA PRO A 495 -3.28 -13.63 12.56
C PRO A 495 -3.65 -13.08 11.18
N PHE A 496 -3.75 -11.76 11.08
CA PHE A 496 -3.93 -11.02 9.83
C PHE A 496 -3.20 -9.69 9.88
N ILE A 497 -2.87 -9.11 8.73
CA ILE A 497 -2.20 -7.81 8.66
C ILE A 497 -3.20 -6.67 8.87
N LEU A 498 -2.85 -5.72 9.75
CA LEU A 498 -3.63 -4.51 10.04
C LEU A 498 -3.44 -3.39 9.01
#